data_AF-A0A368Z9J5-F1
#
_entry.id   AF-A0A368Z9J5-F1
#
_cell.length_a   1.000
_cell.length_b   1.000
_cell.length_c   1.000
_cell.angle_alpha   90.00
_cell.angle_beta   90.00
_cell.angle_gamma   90.00
#
_symmetry.space_group_name_H-M   'P 1'
#
loop_
_entity.id
_entity.type
_entity.pdbx_description
1 polymer ?
#
loop_
_entity_poly.entity_id
_entity_poly.type
_entity_poly.pdbx_seq_one_letter_code
_entity_poly.pdbx_strand_id
1 'polypeptide(L)' 'MNKVLEGILEAIDDEIAAQEKYRKLKEQTDDKKAEALFDQLIKNEISHENFFVQDMQH' A
#
# COMPACT_ATOMS: atom_id res chain seq x y z
N MET A 1 -14.99 -13.76 13.78
CA MET A 1 -13.62 -13.26 13.95
C MET A 1 -13.67 -12.06 14.88
N ASN A 2 -12.54 -11.56 15.42
CA ASN A 2 -12.54 -10.31 16.18
C ASN A 2 -12.74 -9.13 15.20
N LYS A 3 -13.69 -8.21 15.46
CA LYS A 3 -13.95 -7.06 14.58
C LYS A 3 -12.72 -6.18 14.35
N VAL A 4 -11.80 -6.11 15.32
CA VAL A 4 -10.53 -5.40 15.18
C VAL A 4 -9.64 -6.10 14.15
N LEU A 5 -9.57 -7.43 14.20
CA LEU A 5 -8.81 -8.23 13.23
C LEU A 5 -9.40 -8.12 11.81
N GLU A 6 -10.72 -8.11 11.69
CA GLU A 6 -11.40 -7.88 10.39
C GLU A 6 -11.03 -6.50 9.81
N GLY A 7 -11.02 -5.45 10.63
CA GLY A 7 -10.62 -4.11 10.19
C GLY A 7 -9.13 -3.99 9.83
N ILE A 8 -8.24 -4.72 10.52
CA ILE A 8 -6.81 -4.74 10.17
C ILE A 8 -6.59 -5.45 8.82
N LEU A 9 -7.30 -6.56 8.58
CA LEU A 9 -7.24 -7.25 7.29
C LEU A 9 -7.75 -6.38 6.15
N GLU A 10 -8.87 -5.66 6.35
CA GLU A 10 -9.40 -4.70 5.38
C GLU A 10 -8.39 -3.58 5.08
N ALA A 11 -7.72 -3.04 6.11
CA ALA A 11 -6.67 -2.04 5.91
C ALA A 11 -5.50 -2.58 5.11
N ILE A 12 -5.06 -3.82 5.34
CA ILE A 12 -3.99 -4.47 4.55
C ILE A 12 -4.41 -4.59 3.07
N ASP A 13 -5.64 -5.00 2.80
CA ASP A 13 -6.17 -5.11 1.44
C ASP A 13 -6.19 -3.75 0.73
N ASP A 14 -6.55 -2.67 1.45
CA ASP A 14 -6.52 -1.31 0.94
C ASP A 14 -5.09 -0.84 0.61
N GLU A 15 -4.10 -1.13 1.46
CA GLU A 15 -2.69 -0.80 1.18
C GLU A 15 -2.19 -1.52 -0.09
N ILE A 16 -2.51 -2.81 -0.24
CA ILE A 16 -2.15 -3.60 -1.43
C ILE A 16 -2.82 -3.01 -2.69
N ALA A 17 -4.11 -2.68 -2.62
CA ALA A 17 -4.83 -2.07 -3.74
C ALA A 17 -4.24 -0.70 -4.13
N ALA A 18 -3.80 0.09 -3.16
CA ALA A 18 -3.13 1.36 -3.40
C ALA A 18 -1.77 1.17 -4.10
N GLN A 19 -0.96 0.20 -3.67
CA GLN A 19 0.30 -0.16 -4.36
C GLN A 19 0.06 -0.49 -5.83
N GLU A 20 -0.91 -1.35 -6.13
CA GLU A 20 -1.24 -1.73 -7.51
C GLU A 20 -1.70 -0.53 -8.34
N LYS A 21 -2.51 0.35 -7.75
CA LYS A 21 -2.98 1.58 -8.40
C LYS A 21 -1.81 2.49 -8.77
N TYR A 22 -0.87 2.71 -7.86
CA TYR A 22 0.29 3.55 -8.14
C TYR A 22 1.24 2.92 -9.16
N ARG A 23 1.39 1.59 -9.19
CA ARG A 23 2.14 0.89 -10.25
C ARG A 23 1.52 1.18 -11.63
N LYS A 24 0.20 1.04 -11.77
CA LYS A 24 -0.52 1.35 -13.01
C LYS A 24 -0.37 2.82 -13.42
N LEU A 25 -0.49 3.75 -12.47
CA LEU A 25 -0.34 5.18 -12.75
C LEU A 25 1.09 5.54 -13.17
N LYS A 26 2.10 4.90 -12.56
CA LYS A 26 3.50 5.04 -12.95
C LYS A 26 3.74 4.59 -14.39
N GLU A 27 3.13 3.48 -14.82
CA GLU A 27 3.26 2.97 -16.19
C GLU A 27 2.58 3.84 -17.24
N GLN A 28 1.66 4.72 -16.83
CA GLN A 28 0.86 5.58 -17.71
C GLN A 28 1.40 7.01 -17.87
N THR A 29 2.48 7.35 -17.18
CA THR A 29 3.06 8.70 -17.20
C THR A 29 4.45 8.71 -17.81
N ASP A 30 4.74 9.72 -18.64
CA ASP A 30 6.08 10.01 -19.16
C ASP A 30 6.81 11.08 -18.32
N ASP A 31 6.13 11.71 -17.36
CA ASP A 31 6.72 12.71 -16.46
C ASP A 31 7.59 12.03 -15.39
N LYS A 32 8.90 12.31 -15.40
CA LYS A 32 9.88 11.73 -14.46
C LYS A 32 9.65 12.11 -13.00
N LYS A 33 9.08 13.27 -12.71
CA LYS A 33 8.73 13.66 -11.34
C LYS A 33 7.50 12.88 -10.86
N ALA A 34 6.52 12.68 -11.74
CA ALA A 34 5.35 11.84 -11.43
C ALA A 34 5.76 10.38 -11.21
N GLU A 35 6.63 9.81 -12.07
CA GLU A 35 7.18 8.46 -11.87
C GLU A 35 7.83 8.31 -10.48
N ALA A 36 8.69 9.26 -10.10
CA ALA A 36 9.38 9.24 -8.80
C ALA A 36 8.41 9.40 -7.61
N LEU A 37 7.36 10.22 -7.77
CA LEU A 37 6.31 10.35 -6.77
C LEU A 37 5.57 9.02 -6.58
N PHE A 38 5.15 8.35 -7.65
CA PHE A 38 4.48 7.05 -7.55
C PHE A 38 5.38 5.98 -6.95
N ASP A 39 6.67 5.98 -7.26
CA ASP A 39 7.64 5.09 -6.60
C ASP A 39 7.72 5.31 -5.09
N GLN A 40 7.68 6.57 -4.64
CA GLN A 40 7.67 6.86 -3.20
C GLN A 40 6.35 6.43 -2.55
N LEU A 41 5.21 6.66 -3.21
CA LEU A 41 3.91 6.23 -2.70
C LEU A 41 3.84 4.71 -2.56
N ILE A 42 4.29 3.95 -3.56
CA ILE A 42 4.36 2.47 -3.47
C ILE A 42 5.18 2.02 -2.25
N LYS A 43 6.34 2.65 -1.99
CA LYS A 43 7.17 2.32 -0.83
C LYS A 43 6.48 2.62 0.51
N ASN A 44 5.71 3.71 0.58
CA ASN A 44 4.96 4.06 1.78
C ASN A 44 3.88 3.02 2.08
N GLU A 45 3.08 2.63 1.08
CA GLU A 45 2.01 1.65 1.30
C GLU A 45 2.58 0.26 1.64
N ILE A 46 3.72 -0.13 1.05
CA ILE A 46 4.45 -1.35 1.48
C ILE A 46 4.88 -1.23 2.96
N SER A 47 5.31 -0.06 3.41
CA SER A 47 5.69 0.15 4.80
C SER A 47 4.48 0.07 5.74
N HIS A 48 3.32 0.59 5.32
CA HIS A 48 2.08 0.49 6.08
C HIS A 48 1.59 -0.96 6.17
N GLU A 49 1.58 -1.69 5.05
CA GLU A 49 1.28 -3.13 4.99
C GLU A 49 2.14 -3.91 5.99
N ASN A 50 3.47 -3.72 5.94
CA ASN A 50 4.39 -4.41 6.84
C ASN A 50 4.14 -4.07 8.32
N PHE A 51 3.75 -2.83 8.62
CA PHE A 51 3.40 -2.43 9.99
C PHE A 51 2.18 -3.21 10.50
N PHE A 52 1.11 -3.29 9.71
CA PHE A 52 -0.09 -4.07 10.07
C PHE A 52 0.20 -5.56 10.20
N VAL A 53 0.99 -6.13 9.28
CA VAL A 53 1.37 -7.55 9.34
C VAL A 53 2.21 -7.86 10.58
N GLN A 54 3.12 -6.97 10.97
CA GLN A 54 3.92 -7.14 12.19
C GLN A 54 3.09 -7.03 13.46
N ASP A 55 2.12 -6.11 13.51
CA ASP A 55 1.19 -5.95 14.64
C ASP A 55 0.36 -7.23 14.85
N MET A 56 -0.08 -7.88 13.76
CA MET A 56 -0.81 -9.15 13.81
C MET A 56 -0.02 -10.34 14.38
N GLN A 57 1.30 -10.22 14.54
CA GLN A 57 2.15 -11.29 15.11
C GLN A 57 2.29 -11.21 16.64
N HIS A 58 1.77 -10.16 17.29
CA HIS A 58 1.87 -9.89 18.72
C HIS A 58 0.52 -9.98 19.43
#